data_AF-A0A2R6M855-F1
#
_entry.id   AF-A0A2R6M855-F1
#
_cell.length_a   1.000
_cell.length_b   1.000
_cell.length_c   1.000
_cell.angle_alpha   90.00
_cell.angle_beta   90.00
_cell.angle_gamma   90.00
#
_symmetry.space_group_name_H-M   'P 1'
#
loop_
_entity.id
_entity.type
_entity.pdbx_description
1 polymer ?
#
loop_
_entity_poly.entity_id
_entity_poly.type
_entity_poly.pdbx_seq_one_letter_code
_entity_poly.pdbx_strand_id
1 'polypeptide(L)'
;ADERPDLDVSVIESEVYANTDNMYSLYLAREAVAGEPFVLSNGDAVFDPGLLADLVTADAESGVACDFETYTDEAMKVTVDDDGYVSHITKDVPEEVAYAISNDVYRFSADFSEKLFAEIARTVEREGEYAEWTELAIDRVVRNREHDFEPVDASAYRWVEIDDREDLAQADLRFSGLGNLSSKEAVFFDLDGTLYLDDELVEGADRVVDGLRSAGVDVYFLTNNSSKWKDDYATRLSDLGVSVAPEDVLLSTDGVLDYLQSADAGETYVLGTETMREAVADHGVEVTDDPGLGADAPEYVVVGFDTELTYEKARKATLAVRDGATFLLAHPDTVCPTADGFVPDCGAIGAMIERATDQSPSRVFGKPNAEMVEHVLDAEGYDPADVLVVGDRLETDVALAENLGCESVCVLTGDATRSGVERSDISPTLIAPSVGALTRFLDVEASAEAEESATATAVKGGDSP
;
A
#
# COMPACT_ATOMS: atom_id res chain seq x y z
N ALA A 1 -20.01 1.25 15.92
CA ALA A 1 -21.45 1.14 16.25
C ALA A 1 -22.32 1.65 15.10
N ASP A 2 -22.04 2.86 14.57
CA ASP A 2 -22.85 3.47 13.52
C ASP A 2 -22.85 2.71 12.17
N GLU A 3 -21.75 2.02 11.84
CA GLU A 3 -21.63 1.23 10.60
C GLU A 3 -22.30 -0.15 10.66
N ARG A 4 -22.59 -0.65 11.87
CA ARG A 4 -23.17 -1.99 12.12
C ARG A 4 -24.27 -1.90 13.18
N PRO A 5 -25.40 -1.23 12.86
CA PRO A 5 -26.47 -0.97 13.82
C PRO A 5 -27.21 -2.24 14.28
N ASP A 6 -26.97 -3.37 13.61
CA ASP A 6 -27.43 -4.70 13.97
C ASP A 6 -26.67 -5.31 15.17
N LEU A 7 -25.48 -4.80 15.50
CA LEU A 7 -24.70 -5.24 16.65
C LEU A 7 -25.04 -4.41 17.89
N ASP A 8 -25.33 -5.09 19.00
CA ASP A 8 -25.47 -4.45 20.30
C ASP A 8 -24.08 -4.15 20.87
N VAL A 9 -23.55 -2.97 20.55
CA VAL A 9 -22.19 -2.55 20.93
C VAL A 9 -22.25 -1.63 22.15
N SER A 10 -21.60 -2.05 23.23
CA SER A 10 -21.37 -1.22 24.42
C SER A 10 -19.89 -0.84 24.51
N VAL A 11 -19.61 0.45 24.63
CA VAL A 11 -18.25 0.98 24.82
C VAL A 11 -18.09 1.42 26.27
N ILE A 12 -17.04 0.93 26.93
CA ILE A 12 -16.70 1.31 28.30
C ILE A 12 -15.39 2.09 28.25
N GLU A 13 -15.43 3.36 28.65
CA GLU A 13 -14.25 4.23 28.66
C GLU A 13 -13.50 4.09 29.99
N SER A 14 -12.18 3.90 29.93
CA SER A 14 -11.31 3.95 31.11
C SER A 14 -10.92 5.40 31.42
N GLU A 15 -11.35 5.90 32.58
CA GLU A 15 -10.98 7.25 33.06
C GLU A 15 -9.49 7.37 33.46
N VAL A 16 -8.78 6.24 33.56
CA VAL A 16 -7.40 6.15 34.07
C VAL A 16 -6.43 5.50 33.08
N TYR A 17 -6.80 5.40 31.80
CA TYR A 17 -6.06 4.72 30.72
C TYR A 17 -4.53 4.87 30.78
N ALA A 18 -4.02 6.07 31.06
CA ALA A 18 -2.59 6.36 31.11
C ALA A 18 -1.78 5.58 32.17
N ASN A 19 -2.44 4.91 33.11
CA ASN A 19 -1.79 4.11 34.18
C ASN A 19 -2.33 2.68 34.25
N THR A 20 -2.97 2.19 33.18
CA THR A 20 -3.61 0.88 33.16
C THR A 20 -3.24 0.08 31.92
N ASP A 21 -3.49 -1.22 31.95
CA ASP A 21 -3.24 -2.15 30.83
C ASP A 21 -4.50 -3.02 30.54
N ASN A 22 -4.43 -3.95 29.58
CA ASN A 22 -5.55 -4.71 29.03
C ASN A 22 -6.41 -5.43 30.10
N MET A 23 -5.82 -5.88 31.22
CA MET A 23 -6.54 -6.52 32.33
C MET A 23 -7.52 -5.57 33.01
N TYR A 24 -7.15 -4.28 33.12
CA TYR A 24 -8.05 -3.28 33.68
C TYR A 24 -9.22 -3.01 32.72
N SER A 25 -8.99 -3.02 31.41
CA SER A 25 -10.06 -2.94 30.42
C SER A 25 -11.06 -4.08 30.59
N LEU A 26 -10.58 -5.31 30.80
CA LEU A 26 -11.44 -6.47 31.11
C LEU A 26 -12.16 -6.32 32.46
N TYR A 27 -11.46 -5.82 33.50
CA TYR A 27 -12.07 -5.53 34.80
C TYR A 27 -13.24 -4.54 34.70
N LEU A 28 -13.14 -3.52 33.85
CA LEU A 28 -14.22 -2.56 33.63
C LEU A 28 -15.46 -3.23 33.00
N ALA A 29 -15.27 -4.27 32.19
CA ALA A 29 -16.34 -5.05 31.57
C ALA A 29 -16.99 -6.09 32.49
N ARG A 30 -16.52 -6.26 33.74
CA ARG A 30 -16.98 -7.32 34.66
C ARG A 30 -18.50 -7.39 34.87
N GLU A 31 -19.20 -6.26 34.86
CA GLU A 31 -20.67 -6.26 35.03
C GLU A 31 -21.41 -6.98 33.90
N ALA A 32 -20.78 -7.08 32.71
CA ALA A 32 -21.35 -7.73 31.54
C ALA A 32 -20.95 -9.21 31.41
N VAL A 33 -19.73 -9.59 31.82
CA VAL A 33 -19.17 -10.91 31.47
C VAL A 33 -18.70 -11.76 32.66
N ALA A 34 -18.61 -11.22 33.88
CA ALA A 34 -18.09 -11.97 35.03
C ALA A 34 -19.05 -13.10 35.44
N GLY A 35 -18.56 -14.34 35.43
CA GLY A 35 -19.35 -15.54 35.72
C GLY A 35 -20.25 -15.99 34.56
N GLU A 36 -20.16 -15.34 33.40
CA GLU A 36 -20.84 -15.74 32.16
C GLU A 36 -19.80 -16.28 31.17
N PRO A 37 -20.19 -17.14 30.21
CA PRO A 37 -19.30 -17.56 29.13
C PRO A 37 -19.09 -16.42 28.14
N PHE A 38 -17.84 -16.17 27.75
CA PHE A 38 -17.50 -15.09 26.82
C PHE A 38 -16.25 -15.41 26.00
N VAL A 39 -16.04 -14.62 24.95
CA VAL A 39 -14.80 -14.58 24.17
C VAL A 39 -14.09 -13.28 24.48
N LEU A 40 -12.77 -13.36 24.62
CA LEU A 40 -11.86 -12.22 24.69
C LEU A 40 -10.97 -12.22 23.46
N SER A 41 -10.82 -11.06 22.84
CA SER A 41 -9.83 -10.79 21.80
C SER A 41 -9.09 -9.54 22.21
N ASN A 42 -7.76 -9.58 22.23
CA ASN A 42 -6.98 -8.36 22.37
C ASN A 42 -7.18 -7.47 21.13
N GLY A 43 -7.04 -6.15 21.32
CA GLY A 43 -7.39 -5.14 20.31
C GLY A 43 -6.35 -4.95 19.21
N ASP A 44 -5.15 -5.49 19.43
CA ASP A 44 -3.99 -5.54 18.55
C ASP A 44 -3.90 -6.83 17.74
N ALA A 45 -4.73 -7.84 18.02
CA ALA A 45 -4.76 -9.08 17.25
C ALA A 45 -5.66 -8.95 16.00
N VAL A 46 -5.10 -9.24 14.83
CA VAL A 46 -5.82 -9.34 13.55
C VAL A 46 -5.75 -10.78 13.05
N PHE A 47 -6.89 -11.38 12.72
CA PHE A 47 -6.95 -12.79 12.34
C PHE A 47 -8.10 -13.11 11.37
N ASP A 48 -7.96 -14.23 10.65
CA ASP A 48 -9.04 -14.76 9.81
C ASP A 48 -10.27 -15.12 10.67
N PRO A 49 -11.51 -14.78 10.24
CA PRO A 49 -12.71 -15.03 11.04
C PRO A 49 -12.96 -16.51 11.42
N GLY A 50 -12.40 -17.44 10.63
CA GLY A 50 -12.49 -18.87 10.91
C GLY A 50 -11.82 -19.26 12.22
N LEU A 51 -10.74 -18.57 12.63
CA LEU A 51 -10.06 -18.79 13.90
C LEU A 51 -11.02 -18.68 15.08
N LEU A 52 -11.81 -17.60 15.11
CA LEU A 52 -12.80 -17.37 16.16
C LEU A 52 -13.95 -18.39 16.10
N ALA A 53 -14.39 -18.76 14.89
CA ALA A 53 -15.46 -19.74 14.72
C ALA A 53 -15.07 -21.12 15.26
N ASP A 54 -13.84 -21.56 14.98
CA ASP A 54 -13.31 -22.84 15.44
C ASP A 54 -13.06 -22.82 16.97
N LEU A 55 -12.53 -21.72 17.52
CA LEU A 55 -12.40 -21.55 18.98
C LEU A 55 -13.76 -21.64 19.70
N VAL A 56 -14.80 -21.01 19.15
CA VAL A 56 -16.15 -21.02 19.75
C VAL A 56 -16.84 -22.37 19.64
N THR A 57 -16.49 -23.19 18.64
CA THR A 57 -17.10 -24.50 18.42
C THR A 57 -16.27 -25.68 18.91
N ALA A 58 -15.04 -25.43 19.36
CA ALA A 58 -14.17 -26.43 19.96
C ALA A 58 -14.84 -27.15 21.14
N ASP A 59 -14.49 -28.42 21.31
CA ASP A 59 -14.97 -29.27 22.41
C ASP A 59 -14.50 -28.76 23.79
N ALA A 60 -13.41 -27.99 23.82
CA ALA A 60 -12.90 -27.32 25.02
C ALA A 60 -13.96 -26.39 25.63
N GLU A 61 -14.16 -26.47 26.95
CA GLU A 61 -15.09 -25.58 27.67
C GLU A 61 -14.52 -24.16 27.75
N SER A 62 -13.22 -24.06 28.04
CA SER A 62 -12.42 -22.84 27.96
C SER A 62 -11.13 -23.10 27.18
N GLY A 63 -10.60 -22.11 26.47
CA GLY A 63 -9.36 -22.29 25.75
C GLY A 63 -8.77 -21.05 25.12
N VAL A 64 -7.55 -21.22 24.62
CA VAL A 64 -6.77 -20.21 23.90
C VAL A 64 -6.53 -20.69 22.47
N ALA A 65 -6.76 -19.83 21.48
CA ALA A 65 -6.37 -20.11 20.11
C ALA A 65 -4.83 -20.10 20.00
N CYS A 66 -4.29 -21.15 19.40
CA CYS A 66 -2.87 -21.40 19.35
C CYS A 66 -2.38 -21.71 17.93
N ASP A 67 -1.21 -21.18 17.60
CA ASP A 67 -0.43 -21.57 16.44
C ASP A 67 0.67 -22.55 16.87
N PHE A 68 0.61 -23.75 16.32
CA PHE A 68 1.50 -24.88 16.61
C PHE A 68 2.67 -24.99 15.63
N GLU A 69 2.62 -24.25 14.53
CA GLU A 69 3.59 -24.35 13.44
C GLU A 69 4.67 -23.27 13.51
N THR A 70 4.41 -22.20 14.26
CA THR A 70 5.31 -21.06 14.37
C THR A 70 5.81 -20.81 15.80
N TYR A 71 6.97 -20.16 15.88
CA TYR A 71 7.55 -19.70 17.14
C TYR A 71 8.15 -18.31 16.91
N THR A 72 7.85 -17.37 17.82
CA THR A 72 8.46 -16.03 17.84
C THR A 72 8.84 -15.67 19.27
N ASP A 73 9.88 -14.88 19.45
CA ASP A 73 10.33 -14.45 20.78
C ASP A 73 9.35 -13.47 21.45
N GLU A 74 8.55 -12.76 20.66
CA GLU A 74 7.63 -11.72 21.15
C GLU A 74 6.28 -12.27 21.63
N ALA A 75 5.76 -13.32 20.97
CA ALA A 75 4.46 -13.91 21.28
C ALA A 75 4.44 -14.58 22.66
N MET A 76 3.25 -14.73 23.23
CA MET A 76 3.04 -15.52 24.44
C MET A 76 3.10 -17.02 24.13
N LYS A 77 3.93 -17.77 24.85
CA LYS A 77 4.07 -19.22 24.68
C LYS A 77 3.13 -19.93 25.64
N VAL A 78 2.47 -20.95 25.13
CA VAL A 78 1.61 -21.85 25.89
C VAL A 78 2.41 -23.11 26.22
N THR A 79 2.31 -23.60 27.44
CA THR A 79 2.78 -24.94 27.82
C THR A 79 1.65 -25.72 28.44
N VAL A 80 1.66 -27.05 28.34
CA VAL A 80 0.60 -27.93 28.84
C VAL A 80 1.10 -28.90 29.91
N ASP A 81 0.19 -29.40 30.74
CA ASP A 81 0.47 -30.50 31.66
C ASP A 81 0.26 -31.89 31.02
N ASP A 82 0.42 -32.95 31.83
CA ASP A 82 0.32 -34.33 31.38
C ASP A 82 -1.08 -34.72 30.86
N ASP A 83 -2.13 -33.96 31.25
CA ASP A 83 -3.52 -34.18 30.85
C ASP A 83 -3.91 -33.31 29.64
N GLY A 84 -3.00 -32.45 29.15
CA GLY A 84 -3.21 -31.60 27.97
C GLY A 84 -3.79 -30.21 28.29
N TYR A 85 -3.98 -29.88 29.57
CA TYR A 85 -4.46 -28.57 29.98
C TYR A 85 -3.32 -27.56 30.02
N VAL A 86 -3.63 -26.29 29.71
CA VAL A 86 -2.65 -25.21 29.75
C VAL A 86 -2.09 -25.08 31.17
N SER A 87 -0.77 -25.15 31.31
CA SER A 87 -0.09 -25.01 32.60
C SER A 87 0.56 -23.64 32.79
N HIS A 88 0.99 -23.00 31.70
CA HIS A 88 1.53 -21.64 31.69
C HIS A 88 1.22 -20.92 30.37
N ILE A 89 1.07 -19.60 30.46
CA ILE A 89 1.05 -18.67 29.32
C ILE A 89 2.05 -17.55 29.63
N THR A 90 3.19 -17.52 28.93
CA THR A 90 4.28 -16.57 29.23
C THR A 90 5.25 -16.36 28.07
N LYS A 91 5.96 -15.23 28.01
CA LYS A 91 6.95 -14.94 26.96
C LYS A 91 8.23 -15.78 27.10
N ASP A 92 8.62 -16.13 28.32
CA ASP A 92 9.92 -16.74 28.64
C ASP A 92 9.90 -18.28 28.57
N VAL A 93 9.55 -18.85 27.41
CA VAL A 93 9.61 -20.31 27.18
C VAL A 93 10.41 -20.58 25.90
N PRO A 94 11.50 -21.38 25.98
CA PRO A 94 12.24 -21.80 24.78
C PRO A 94 11.37 -22.60 23.80
N GLU A 95 11.66 -22.52 22.51
CA GLU A 95 10.97 -23.25 21.44
C GLU A 95 10.86 -24.75 21.73
N GLU A 96 11.90 -25.38 22.28
CA GLU A 96 11.89 -26.81 22.58
C GLU A 96 10.96 -27.22 23.74
N VAL A 97 10.47 -26.25 24.51
CA VAL A 97 9.54 -26.46 25.63
C VAL A 97 8.15 -25.92 25.32
N ALA A 98 8.05 -24.89 24.48
CA ALA A 98 6.79 -24.31 24.07
C ALA A 98 5.91 -25.37 23.40
N TYR A 99 4.65 -25.45 23.83
CA TYR A 99 3.67 -26.33 23.20
C TYR A 99 3.09 -25.69 21.93
N ALA A 100 2.87 -24.37 21.99
CA ALA A 100 2.40 -23.51 20.90
C ALA A 100 2.61 -22.03 21.28
N ILE A 101 2.34 -21.11 20.36
CA ILE A 101 2.18 -19.69 20.67
C ILE A 101 0.70 -19.27 20.66
N SER A 102 0.34 -18.32 21.53
CA SER A 102 -1.00 -17.74 21.63
C SER A 102 -1.28 -16.80 20.45
N ASN A 103 -2.51 -16.79 19.97
CA ASN A 103 -3.00 -15.77 19.03
C ASN A 103 -3.77 -14.63 19.73
N ASP A 104 -3.78 -14.63 21.06
CA ASP A 104 -4.46 -13.65 21.92
C ASP A 104 -5.97 -13.55 21.75
N VAL A 105 -6.54 -14.68 21.33
CA VAL A 105 -7.98 -14.92 21.30
C VAL A 105 -8.31 -16.07 22.25
N TYR A 106 -9.22 -15.80 23.18
CA TYR A 106 -9.55 -16.69 24.29
C TYR A 106 -11.06 -16.91 24.36
N ARG A 107 -11.44 -18.10 24.79
CA ARG A 107 -12.81 -18.46 25.15
C ARG A 107 -12.85 -18.91 26.59
N PHE A 108 -13.83 -18.43 27.34
CA PHE A 108 -13.99 -18.79 28.74
C PHE A 108 -15.37 -19.38 28.99
N SER A 109 -15.41 -20.50 29.71
CA SER A 109 -16.61 -21.02 30.34
C SER A 109 -17.04 -20.11 31.49
N ALA A 110 -18.28 -20.27 31.96
CA ALA A 110 -18.77 -19.54 33.13
C ALA A 110 -17.91 -19.81 34.39
N ASP A 111 -17.44 -21.05 34.57
CA ASP A 111 -16.61 -21.45 35.71
C ASP A 111 -15.22 -20.80 35.64
N PHE A 112 -14.57 -20.83 34.48
CA PHE A 112 -13.28 -20.18 34.31
C PHE A 112 -13.41 -18.66 34.43
N SER A 113 -14.48 -18.06 33.87
CA SER A 113 -14.80 -16.65 34.00
C SER A 113 -14.89 -16.21 35.47
N GLU A 114 -15.59 -16.98 36.32
CA GLU A 114 -15.70 -16.67 37.75
C GLU A 114 -14.32 -16.65 38.44
N LYS A 115 -13.46 -17.64 38.13
CA LYS A 115 -12.09 -17.73 38.66
C LYS A 115 -11.20 -16.58 38.17
N LEU A 116 -11.27 -16.26 36.88
CA LEU A 116 -10.52 -15.17 36.25
C LEU A 116 -10.89 -13.83 36.89
N PHE A 117 -12.17 -13.51 37.00
CA PHE A 117 -12.61 -12.26 37.61
C PHE A 117 -12.32 -12.17 39.10
N ALA A 118 -12.31 -13.30 39.83
CA ALA A 118 -11.86 -13.32 41.21
C ALA A 118 -10.37 -12.95 41.33
N GLU A 119 -9.52 -13.42 40.40
CA GLU A 119 -8.10 -13.06 40.34
C GLU A 119 -7.90 -11.61 39.91
N ILE A 120 -8.59 -11.14 38.87
CA ILE A 120 -8.53 -9.74 38.41
C ILE A 120 -8.97 -8.79 39.53
N ALA A 121 -10.09 -9.06 40.21
CA ALA A 121 -10.57 -8.24 41.32
C ALA A 121 -9.57 -8.24 42.49
N ARG A 122 -8.89 -9.36 42.75
CA ARG A 122 -7.84 -9.44 43.76
C ARG A 122 -6.70 -8.47 43.41
N THR A 123 -6.20 -8.50 42.17
CA THR A 123 -5.09 -7.65 41.73
C THR A 123 -5.48 -6.16 41.67
N VAL A 124 -6.62 -5.84 41.06
CA VAL A 124 -7.08 -4.45 40.93
C VAL A 124 -7.51 -3.85 42.27
N GLU A 125 -8.37 -4.53 43.04
CA GLU A 125 -8.99 -3.93 44.23
C GLU A 125 -8.14 -4.09 45.50
N ARG A 126 -7.39 -5.20 45.64
CA ARG A 126 -6.63 -5.49 46.87
C ARG A 126 -5.15 -5.14 46.75
N GLU A 127 -4.53 -5.43 45.61
CA GLU A 127 -3.12 -5.11 45.38
C GLU A 127 -2.94 -3.68 44.88
N GLY A 128 -3.96 -3.13 44.20
CA GLY A 128 -3.90 -1.79 43.62
C GLY A 128 -3.00 -1.73 42.39
N GLU A 129 -2.84 -2.87 41.71
CA GLU A 129 -2.05 -3.01 40.48
C GLU A 129 -3.01 -2.92 39.29
N TYR A 130 -2.86 -1.87 38.48
CA TYR A 130 -3.76 -1.56 37.36
C TYR A 130 -3.12 -1.76 35.98
N ALA A 131 -1.80 -1.90 35.94
CA ALA A 131 -0.98 -1.98 34.73
C ALA A 131 -0.47 -3.42 34.48
N GLU A 132 -1.30 -4.41 34.81
CA GLU A 132 -0.99 -5.84 34.63
C GLU A 132 -1.72 -6.38 33.40
N TRP A 133 -1.16 -7.44 32.81
CA TRP A 133 -1.70 -8.09 31.61
C TRP A 133 -2.73 -9.16 31.95
N THR A 134 -3.73 -9.33 31.09
CA THR A 134 -4.81 -10.30 31.26
C THR A 134 -4.26 -11.72 31.25
N GLU A 135 -3.25 -11.96 30.42
CA GLU A 135 -2.54 -13.21 30.26
C GLU A 135 -1.85 -13.62 31.56
N LEU A 136 -1.36 -12.66 32.36
CA LEU A 136 -0.80 -12.94 33.68
C LEU A 136 -1.89 -13.36 34.68
N ALA A 137 -3.09 -12.79 34.59
CA ALA A 137 -4.23 -13.23 35.40
C ALA A 137 -4.67 -14.65 35.00
N ILE A 138 -4.73 -14.95 33.70
CA ILE A 138 -5.02 -16.30 33.17
C ILE A 138 -3.95 -17.29 33.65
N ASP A 139 -2.65 -16.96 33.49
CA ASP A 139 -1.52 -17.78 33.93
C ASP A 139 -1.58 -18.09 35.44
N ARG A 140 -1.98 -17.12 36.27
CA ARG A 140 -2.18 -17.35 37.73
C ARG A 140 -3.34 -18.30 38.03
N VAL A 141 -4.42 -18.28 37.25
CA VAL A 141 -5.55 -19.21 37.40
C VAL A 141 -5.12 -20.63 37.01
N VAL A 142 -4.49 -20.79 35.85
CA VAL A 142 -4.12 -22.12 35.32
C VAL A 142 -3.03 -22.81 36.14
N ARG A 143 -2.12 -22.06 36.77
CA ARG A 143 -1.10 -22.60 37.69
C ARG A 143 -1.67 -23.41 38.86
N ASN A 144 -2.92 -23.17 39.26
CA ASN A 144 -3.56 -23.89 40.35
C ASN A 144 -4.07 -25.29 39.92
N ARG A 145 -4.01 -25.63 38.61
CA ARG A 145 -4.36 -26.95 38.02
C ARG A 145 -5.77 -27.46 38.33
N GLU A 146 -6.68 -26.56 38.69
CA GLU A 146 -8.12 -26.82 38.88
C GLU A 146 -8.92 -26.00 37.85
N HIS A 147 -8.75 -26.30 36.56
CA HIS A 147 -9.39 -25.61 35.45
C HIS A 147 -9.61 -26.52 34.23
N ASP A 148 -10.38 -26.01 33.28
CA ASP A 148 -10.86 -26.61 32.02
C ASP A 148 -10.24 -25.92 30.79
N PHE A 149 -9.04 -25.34 30.95
CA PHE A 149 -8.43 -24.44 29.95
C PHE A 149 -7.48 -25.20 29.03
N GLU A 150 -7.83 -25.27 27.74
CA GLU A 150 -7.12 -26.08 26.74
C GLU A 150 -6.56 -25.20 25.60
N PRO A 151 -5.43 -25.59 24.99
CA PRO A 151 -5.00 -24.99 23.73
C PRO A 151 -5.90 -25.50 22.59
N VAL A 152 -6.29 -24.60 21.68
CA VAL A 152 -7.11 -24.90 20.51
C VAL A 152 -6.32 -24.59 19.25
N ASP A 153 -6.17 -25.57 18.36
CA ASP A 153 -5.42 -25.42 17.12
C ASP A 153 -6.08 -24.45 16.14
N ALA A 154 -5.37 -23.36 15.88
CA ALA A 154 -5.72 -22.32 14.94
C ALA A 154 -4.63 -22.12 13.87
N SER A 155 -3.68 -23.05 13.75
CA SER A 155 -2.52 -22.95 12.84
C SER A 155 -2.94 -22.83 11.36
N ALA A 156 -4.15 -23.29 11.02
CA ALA A 156 -4.71 -23.17 9.67
C ALA A 156 -5.09 -21.73 9.27
N TYR A 157 -5.10 -20.78 10.21
CA TYR A 157 -5.58 -19.42 10.01
C TYR A 157 -4.45 -18.40 10.02
N ARG A 158 -4.59 -17.35 9.20
CA ARG A 158 -3.68 -16.22 9.27
C ARG A 158 -4.03 -15.38 10.49
N TRP A 159 -3.01 -14.92 11.19
CA TRP A 159 -3.13 -14.01 12.32
C TRP A 159 -1.86 -13.16 12.44
N VAL A 160 -1.94 -11.97 13.06
CA VAL A 160 -0.82 -11.09 13.41
C VAL A 160 -1.19 -10.33 14.69
N GLU A 161 -0.29 -10.27 15.65
CA GLU A 161 -0.34 -9.33 16.79
C GLU A 161 0.36 -8.03 16.35
N ILE A 162 -0.33 -6.90 16.44
CA ILE A 162 0.15 -5.60 15.96
C ILE A 162 0.67 -4.79 17.15
N ASP A 163 1.94 -5.03 17.51
CA ASP A 163 2.63 -4.29 18.56
C ASP A 163 3.26 -3.00 18.01
N ASP A 164 3.76 -3.05 16.78
CA ASP A 164 4.41 -1.91 16.16
C ASP A 164 4.10 -1.70 14.67
N ARG A 165 4.89 -0.83 14.02
CA ARG A 165 4.69 -0.48 12.61
C ARG A 165 5.13 -1.57 11.65
N GLU A 166 6.10 -2.39 12.04
CA GLU A 166 6.55 -3.53 11.27
C GLU A 166 5.47 -4.60 11.25
N ASP A 167 4.85 -4.90 12.39
CA ASP A 167 3.71 -5.82 12.47
C ASP A 167 2.53 -5.34 11.65
N LEU A 168 2.21 -4.04 11.72
CA LEU A 168 1.14 -3.46 10.91
C LEU A 168 1.42 -3.63 9.42
N ALA A 169 2.66 -3.41 8.99
CA ALA A 169 3.05 -3.67 7.61
C ALA A 169 2.85 -5.15 7.29
N GLN A 170 3.36 -6.09 8.11
CA GLN A 170 3.16 -7.53 7.91
C GLN A 170 1.69 -7.92 7.84
N ALA A 171 0.82 -7.29 8.64
CA ALA A 171 -0.62 -7.50 8.58
C ALA A 171 -1.18 -7.08 7.21
N ASP A 172 -0.82 -5.91 6.69
CA ASP A 172 -1.23 -5.50 5.33
C ASP A 172 -0.80 -6.54 4.28
N LEU A 173 0.41 -7.09 4.42
CA LEU A 173 0.97 -8.07 3.50
C LEU A 173 0.23 -9.41 3.56
N ARG A 174 -0.01 -9.90 4.77
CA ARG A 174 -0.59 -11.22 5.05
C ARG A 174 -2.09 -11.26 4.77
N PHE A 175 -2.80 -10.17 5.04
CA PHE A 175 -4.23 -10.04 4.82
C PHE A 175 -4.60 -9.32 3.52
N SER A 176 -3.61 -9.03 2.67
CA SER A 176 -3.85 -8.42 1.37
C SER A 176 -4.86 -9.20 0.53
N GLY A 177 -5.72 -8.46 -0.17
CA GLY A 177 -6.57 -9.02 -1.23
C GLY A 177 -5.84 -9.25 -2.55
N LEU A 178 -4.60 -8.76 -2.66
CA LEU A 178 -3.81 -8.84 -3.89
C LEU A 178 -3.42 -10.30 -4.18
N GLY A 179 -3.72 -10.73 -5.40
CA GLY A 179 -3.35 -12.06 -5.90
C GLY A 179 -1.87 -12.17 -6.28
N ASN A 180 -1.55 -13.30 -6.91
CA ASN A 180 -0.23 -13.52 -7.50
C ASN A 180 0.01 -12.58 -8.68
N LEU A 181 1.10 -11.81 -8.65
CA LEU A 181 1.45 -10.85 -9.67
C LEU A 181 1.83 -11.47 -11.01
N SER A 182 2.31 -12.72 -11.01
CA SER A 182 2.59 -13.49 -12.23
C SER A 182 1.33 -13.84 -13.03
N SER A 183 0.13 -13.62 -12.47
CA SER A 183 -1.15 -13.79 -13.18
C SER A 183 -1.65 -12.52 -13.88
N LYS A 184 -0.99 -11.37 -13.67
CA LYS A 184 -1.35 -10.10 -14.29
C LYS A 184 -0.92 -10.05 -15.76
N GLU A 185 -1.67 -9.32 -16.57
CA GLU A 185 -1.29 -9.03 -17.95
C GLU A 185 -0.27 -7.89 -17.99
N ALA A 186 -0.51 -6.81 -17.21
CA ALA A 186 0.39 -5.67 -17.15
C ALA A 186 0.48 -5.04 -15.76
N VAL A 187 1.66 -4.51 -15.44
CA VAL A 187 1.91 -3.72 -14.23
C VAL A 187 2.49 -2.36 -14.60
N PHE A 188 1.88 -1.33 -14.05
CA PHE A 188 2.19 0.07 -14.29
C PHE A 188 2.82 0.70 -13.04
N PHE A 189 4.09 1.05 -13.09
CA PHE A 189 4.81 1.64 -11.97
C PHE A 189 4.93 3.14 -12.13
N ASP A 190 4.52 3.90 -11.12
CA ASP A 190 5.06 5.25 -10.94
C ASP A 190 6.59 5.21 -10.76
N LEU A 191 7.26 6.34 -11.00
CA LEU A 191 8.71 6.47 -10.94
C LEU A 191 9.21 7.05 -9.61
N ASP A 192 9.09 8.37 -9.45
CA ASP A 192 9.68 9.15 -8.37
C ASP A 192 8.93 8.92 -7.05
N GLY A 193 9.57 8.23 -6.08
CA GLY A 193 8.93 7.83 -4.82
C GLY A 193 8.50 6.36 -4.80
N THR A 194 8.50 5.71 -5.96
CA THR A 194 8.05 4.31 -6.11
C THR A 194 9.20 3.38 -6.49
N LEU A 195 9.85 3.62 -7.64
CA LEU A 195 10.98 2.81 -8.10
C LEU A 195 12.33 3.39 -7.68
N TYR A 196 12.44 4.71 -7.59
CA TYR A 196 13.64 5.37 -7.13
C TYR A 196 13.32 6.61 -6.28
N LEU A 197 14.27 6.99 -5.44
CA LEU A 197 14.28 8.25 -4.69
C LEU A 197 15.55 8.99 -5.06
N ASP A 198 15.40 10.19 -5.64
CA ASP A 198 16.51 10.95 -6.20
C ASP A 198 17.37 10.10 -7.18
N ASP A 199 18.62 9.79 -6.82
CA ASP A 199 19.56 9.04 -7.65
C ASP A 199 19.75 7.59 -7.17
N GLU A 200 18.87 7.09 -6.30
CA GLU A 200 18.96 5.74 -5.73
C GLU A 200 17.71 4.91 -6.02
N LEU A 201 17.90 3.68 -6.48
CA LEU A 201 16.81 2.72 -6.68
C LEU A 201 16.26 2.27 -5.31
N VAL A 202 14.94 2.17 -5.19
CA VAL A 202 14.29 1.60 -4.02
C VAL A 202 14.68 0.11 -3.92
N GLU A 203 15.01 -0.33 -2.71
CA GLU A 203 15.48 -1.70 -2.48
C GLU A 203 14.46 -2.73 -2.98
N GLY A 204 14.92 -3.64 -3.84
CA GLY A 204 14.13 -4.73 -4.41
C GLY A 204 13.27 -4.36 -5.63
N ALA A 205 13.27 -3.10 -6.07
CA ALA A 205 12.54 -2.67 -7.26
C ALA A 205 12.98 -3.42 -8.54
N ASP A 206 14.29 -3.60 -8.70
CA ASP A 206 14.93 -4.39 -9.75
C ASP A 206 14.39 -5.83 -9.78
N ARG A 207 14.38 -6.50 -8.63
CA ARG A 207 13.91 -7.90 -8.51
C ARG A 207 12.44 -8.05 -8.84
N VAL A 208 11.62 -7.07 -8.47
CA VAL A 208 10.19 -7.07 -8.79
C VAL A 208 9.97 -6.92 -10.30
N VAL A 209 10.62 -5.93 -10.93
CA VAL A 209 10.52 -5.71 -12.37
C VAL A 209 11.03 -6.93 -13.16
N ASP A 210 12.18 -7.47 -12.78
CA ASP A 210 12.75 -8.65 -13.44
C ASP A 210 11.88 -9.90 -13.25
N GLY A 211 11.32 -10.07 -12.05
CA GLY A 211 10.42 -11.18 -11.74
C GLY A 211 9.11 -11.14 -12.53
N LEU A 212 8.50 -9.96 -12.67
CA LEU A 212 7.31 -9.74 -13.51
C LEU A 212 7.59 -10.07 -14.98
N ARG A 213 8.67 -9.52 -15.54
CA ARG A 213 9.05 -9.80 -16.94
C ARG A 213 9.40 -11.25 -17.17
N SER A 214 10.05 -11.90 -16.21
CA SER A 214 10.36 -13.34 -16.28
C SER A 214 9.11 -14.21 -16.26
N ALA A 215 8.03 -13.74 -15.61
CA ALA A 215 6.72 -14.37 -15.62
C ALA A 215 5.90 -14.05 -16.89
N GLY A 216 6.40 -13.19 -17.79
CA GLY A 216 5.72 -12.78 -19.01
C GLY A 216 4.67 -11.69 -18.80
N VAL A 217 4.76 -10.94 -17.70
CA VAL A 217 3.92 -9.78 -17.42
C VAL A 217 4.55 -8.54 -18.07
N ASP A 218 3.74 -7.76 -18.77
CA ASP A 218 4.20 -6.51 -19.38
C ASP A 218 4.39 -5.43 -18.30
N VAL A 219 5.49 -4.69 -18.38
CA VAL A 219 5.88 -3.71 -17.35
C VAL A 219 6.03 -2.34 -17.98
N TYR A 220 5.25 -1.38 -17.48
CA TYR A 220 5.26 0.01 -17.92
C TYR A 220 5.67 0.95 -16.79
N PHE A 221 6.30 2.06 -17.17
CA PHE A 221 6.84 3.09 -16.28
C PHE A 221 6.13 4.41 -16.52
N LEU A 222 5.34 4.86 -15.56
CA LEU A 222 4.47 6.03 -15.63
C LEU A 222 5.10 7.26 -15.00
N THR A 223 5.06 8.38 -15.71
CA THR A 223 5.36 9.68 -15.10
C THR A 223 4.47 10.79 -15.65
N ASN A 224 3.94 11.64 -14.77
CA ASN A 224 3.22 12.82 -15.22
C ASN A 224 4.16 13.87 -15.84
N ASN A 225 5.45 13.83 -15.54
CA ASN A 225 6.39 14.87 -15.92
C ASN A 225 6.56 14.97 -17.45
N SER A 226 6.01 16.04 -18.03
CA SER A 226 6.04 16.28 -19.47
C SER A 226 7.25 17.11 -19.94
N SER A 227 8.27 17.32 -19.08
CA SER A 227 9.41 18.18 -19.41
C SER A 227 10.52 17.47 -20.20
N LYS A 228 10.51 16.14 -20.21
CA LYS A 228 11.48 15.23 -20.85
C LYS A 228 10.77 14.26 -21.78
N TRP A 229 11.55 13.44 -22.50
CA TRP A 229 11.02 12.36 -23.34
C TRP A 229 11.40 10.97 -22.81
N LYS A 230 10.82 9.93 -23.42
CA LYS A 230 10.94 8.52 -23.03
C LYS A 230 12.39 8.06 -22.89
N ASP A 231 13.25 8.45 -23.83
CA ASP A 231 14.67 8.09 -23.84
C ASP A 231 15.42 8.56 -22.59
N ASP A 232 15.04 9.73 -22.03
CA ASP A 232 15.66 10.27 -20.83
C ASP A 232 15.39 9.39 -19.61
N TYR A 233 14.15 8.91 -19.47
CA TYR A 233 13.73 8.04 -18.36
C TYR A 233 14.24 6.62 -18.52
N ALA A 234 14.20 6.06 -19.73
CA ALA A 234 14.75 4.75 -20.03
C ALA A 234 16.26 4.69 -19.73
N THR A 235 17.00 5.74 -20.10
CA THR A 235 18.43 5.88 -19.78
C THR A 235 18.64 5.95 -18.27
N ARG A 236 17.88 6.80 -17.55
CA ARG A 236 17.98 6.93 -16.09
C ARG A 236 17.72 5.61 -15.38
N LEU A 237 16.65 4.90 -15.73
CA LEU A 237 16.31 3.61 -15.12
C LEU A 237 17.39 2.56 -15.41
N SER A 238 17.93 2.55 -16.63
CA SER A 238 19.04 1.67 -17.02
C SER A 238 20.30 1.94 -16.21
N ASP A 239 20.63 3.20 -15.98
CA ASP A 239 21.77 3.61 -15.14
C ASP A 239 21.58 3.19 -13.66
N LEU A 240 20.34 3.12 -13.20
CA LEU A 240 19.96 2.65 -11.86
C LEU A 240 19.86 1.11 -11.77
N GLY A 241 20.10 0.38 -12.86
CA GLY A 241 20.13 -1.08 -12.90
C GLY A 241 18.84 -1.75 -13.36
N VAL A 242 17.83 -0.99 -13.80
CA VAL A 242 16.59 -1.53 -14.37
C VAL A 242 16.64 -1.37 -15.89
N SER A 243 16.74 -2.48 -16.63
CA SER A 243 16.79 -2.42 -18.10
C SER A 243 15.44 -1.97 -18.65
N VAL A 244 15.34 -0.77 -19.23
CA VAL A 244 14.06 -0.23 -19.72
C VAL A 244 14.20 0.22 -21.17
N ALA A 245 13.24 -0.16 -22.01
CA ALA A 245 13.14 0.37 -23.37
C ALA A 245 12.28 1.63 -23.37
N PRO A 246 12.52 2.62 -24.25
CA PRO A 246 11.71 3.83 -24.31
C PRO A 246 10.20 3.55 -24.47
N GLU A 247 9.83 2.51 -25.20
CA GLU A 247 8.44 2.07 -25.38
C GLU A 247 7.74 1.63 -24.08
N ASP A 248 8.50 1.20 -23.06
CA ASP A 248 7.96 0.83 -21.75
C ASP A 248 7.62 2.09 -20.92
N VAL A 249 8.10 3.27 -21.31
CA VAL A 249 7.88 4.53 -20.59
C VAL A 249 6.64 5.24 -21.15
N LEU A 250 5.72 5.58 -20.26
CA LEU A 250 4.48 6.29 -20.55
C LEU A 250 4.46 7.62 -19.81
N LEU A 251 4.30 8.70 -20.57
CA LEU A 251 4.23 10.06 -20.09
C LEU A 251 2.83 10.62 -20.27
N SER A 252 2.50 11.68 -19.52
CA SER A 252 1.29 12.46 -19.77
C SER A 252 1.21 12.99 -21.21
N THR A 253 2.36 13.22 -21.85
CA THR A 253 2.47 13.60 -23.28
C THR A 253 1.97 12.51 -24.23
N ASP A 254 2.01 11.22 -23.87
CA ASP A 254 1.49 10.14 -24.73
C ASP A 254 -0.03 10.24 -24.90
N GLY A 255 -0.77 10.51 -23.82
CA GLY A 255 -2.21 10.75 -23.90
C GLY A 255 -2.55 11.99 -24.74
N VAL A 256 -1.72 13.04 -24.67
CA VAL A 256 -1.86 14.22 -25.54
C VAL A 256 -1.69 13.82 -27.02
N LEU A 257 -0.65 13.03 -27.32
CA LEU A 257 -0.35 12.59 -28.69
C LEU A 257 -1.46 11.72 -29.27
N ASP A 258 -1.93 10.72 -28.52
CA ASP A 258 -3.03 9.86 -28.93
C ASP A 258 -4.30 10.67 -29.24
N TYR A 259 -4.61 11.65 -28.40
CA TYR A 259 -5.75 12.53 -28.65
C TYR A 259 -5.56 13.40 -29.91
N LEU A 260 -4.41 14.06 -30.07
CA LEU A 260 -4.17 14.92 -31.22
C LEU A 260 -4.19 14.13 -32.53
N GLN A 261 -3.66 12.91 -32.54
CA GLN A 261 -3.68 12.02 -33.70
C GLN A 261 -5.09 11.51 -34.02
N SER A 262 -5.85 11.09 -33.00
CA SER A 262 -7.23 10.63 -33.19
C SER A 262 -8.17 11.75 -33.64
N ALA A 263 -7.88 12.99 -33.26
CA ALA A 263 -8.61 14.19 -33.67
C ALA A 263 -8.23 14.70 -35.08
N ASP A 264 -7.20 14.14 -35.73
CA ASP A 264 -6.60 14.68 -36.96
C ASP A 264 -6.26 16.17 -36.80
N ALA A 265 -5.59 16.48 -35.68
CA ALA A 265 -5.33 17.85 -35.25
C ALA A 265 -4.53 18.64 -36.28
N GLY A 266 -4.98 19.86 -36.57
CA GLY A 266 -4.21 20.83 -37.35
C GLY A 266 -3.04 21.45 -36.55
N GLU A 267 -2.69 22.68 -36.93
CA GLU A 267 -1.59 23.41 -36.29
C GLU A 267 -1.80 23.51 -34.76
N THR A 268 -0.76 23.13 -34.01
CA THR A 268 -0.78 23.05 -32.56
C THR A 268 0.33 23.90 -31.96
N TYR A 269 0.02 24.70 -30.94
CA TYR A 269 1.03 25.43 -30.16
C TYR A 269 1.28 24.74 -28.82
N VAL A 270 2.51 24.30 -28.59
CA VAL A 270 2.90 23.62 -27.34
C VAL A 270 3.64 24.60 -26.42
N LEU A 271 3.02 24.95 -25.31
CA LEU A 271 3.64 25.60 -24.16
C LEU A 271 4.32 24.53 -23.28
N GLY A 272 5.52 24.14 -23.68
CA GLY A 272 6.34 23.11 -23.05
C GLY A 272 7.83 23.37 -23.28
N THR A 273 8.66 22.49 -22.72
CA THR A 273 10.10 22.45 -23.02
C THR A 273 10.33 22.18 -24.52
N GLU A 274 11.51 22.51 -25.02
CA GLU A 274 11.87 22.16 -26.40
C GLU A 274 11.75 20.64 -26.65
N THR A 275 12.18 19.81 -25.70
CA THR A 275 12.05 18.35 -25.76
C THR A 275 10.60 17.91 -25.97
N MET A 276 9.64 18.49 -25.24
CA MET A 276 8.22 18.17 -25.40
C MET A 276 7.70 18.61 -26.78
N ARG A 277 8.13 19.78 -27.27
CA ARG A 277 7.74 20.31 -28.59
C ARG A 277 8.25 19.41 -29.71
N GLU A 278 9.52 19.01 -29.65
CA GLU A 278 10.15 18.09 -30.59
C GLU A 278 9.45 16.73 -30.56
N ALA A 279 9.19 16.18 -29.38
CA ALA A 279 8.46 14.92 -29.24
C ALA A 279 7.08 14.98 -29.92
N VAL A 280 6.32 16.07 -29.72
CA VAL A 280 5.01 16.23 -30.36
C VAL A 280 5.14 16.31 -31.89
N ALA A 281 6.12 17.07 -32.39
CA ALA A 281 6.36 17.22 -33.83
C ALA A 281 6.81 15.90 -34.50
N ASP A 282 7.71 15.16 -33.86
CA ASP A 282 8.25 13.89 -34.36
C ASP A 282 7.18 12.80 -34.49
N HIS A 283 6.08 12.92 -33.74
CA HIS A 283 4.91 12.04 -33.81
C HIS A 283 3.82 12.55 -34.78
N GLY A 284 4.21 13.43 -35.71
CA GLY A 284 3.39 13.80 -36.86
C GLY A 284 2.37 14.92 -36.62
N VAL A 285 2.42 15.58 -35.46
CA VAL A 285 1.59 16.76 -35.18
C VAL A 285 2.27 18.01 -35.73
N GLU A 286 1.52 18.89 -36.38
CA GLU A 286 2.06 20.15 -36.93
C GLU A 286 2.26 21.17 -35.80
N VAL A 287 3.48 21.31 -35.28
CA VAL A 287 3.82 22.22 -34.17
C VAL A 287 4.32 23.58 -34.68
N THR A 288 3.78 24.67 -34.13
CA THR A 288 4.15 26.04 -34.51
C THR A 288 5.01 26.78 -33.45
N ASP A 289 5.99 27.56 -33.90
CA ASP A 289 6.83 28.42 -33.04
C ASP A 289 6.21 29.80 -32.80
N ASP A 290 5.42 30.27 -33.76
CA ASP A 290 4.83 31.60 -33.75
C ASP A 290 3.36 31.51 -34.16
N PRO A 291 2.47 31.18 -33.20
CA PRO A 291 1.06 31.00 -33.49
C PRO A 291 0.50 32.31 -34.05
N GLY A 292 -0.20 32.20 -35.18
CA GLY A 292 -0.93 33.34 -35.75
C GLY A 292 -2.08 33.79 -34.85
N LEU A 293 -2.80 34.82 -35.28
CA LEU A 293 -3.95 35.36 -34.55
C LEU A 293 -5.20 35.34 -35.43
N GLY A 294 -6.36 35.30 -34.80
CA GLY A 294 -7.64 35.25 -35.49
C GLY A 294 -7.79 34.02 -36.37
N ALA A 295 -7.89 34.22 -37.70
CA ALA A 295 -8.10 33.11 -38.64
C ALA A 295 -6.87 32.20 -38.83
N ASP A 296 -5.68 32.69 -38.44
CA ASP A 296 -4.42 31.96 -38.51
C ASP A 296 -3.98 31.44 -37.12
N ALA A 297 -4.88 31.44 -36.13
CA ALA A 297 -4.59 30.88 -34.80
C ALA A 297 -4.51 29.34 -34.88
N PRO A 298 -3.65 28.70 -34.06
CA PRO A 298 -3.57 27.25 -34.03
C PRO A 298 -4.89 26.65 -33.54
N GLU A 299 -5.18 25.43 -33.96
CA GLU A 299 -6.39 24.71 -33.56
C GLU A 299 -6.31 24.24 -32.10
N TYR A 300 -5.09 23.91 -31.63
CA TYR A 300 -4.85 23.42 -30.27
C TYR A 300 -3.74 24.20 -29.57
N VAL A 301 -3.90 24.35 -28.25
CA VAL A 301 -2.84 24.79 -27.35
C VAL A 301 -2.65 23.72 -26.29
N VAL A 302 -1.46 23.10 -26.26
CA VAL A 302 -1.06 22.13 -25.25
C VAL A 302 -0.19 22.84 -24.21
N VAL A 303 -0.53 22.70 -22.93
CA VAL A 303 0.29 23.20 -21.83
C VAL A 303 0.90 22.02 -21.09
N GLY A 304 2.24 22.00 -21.00
CA GLY A 304 3.02 21.03 -20.25
C GLY A 304 3.84 21.67 -19.13
N PHE A 305 4.70 20.89 -18.49
CA PHE A 305 5.69 21.36 -17.52
C PHE A 305 6.87 22.05 -18.24
N ASP A 306 6.69 23.32 -18.60
CA ASP A 306 7.72 24.13 -19.26
C ASP A 306 8.74 24.67 -18.25
N THR A 307 9.83 23.94 -18.02
CA THR A 307 10.97 24.41 -17.20
C THR A 307 11.75 25.57 -17.84
N GLU A 308 11.43 25.90 -19.09
CA GLU A 308 12.02 26.99 -19.89
C GLU A 308 11.00 28.13 -20.11
N LEU A 309 9.99 28.22 -19.24
CA LEU A 309 8.88 29.15 -19.36
C LEU A 309 9.36 30.60 -19.51
N THR A 310 8.85 31.27 -20.54
CA THR A 310 8.98 32.71 -20.69
C THR A 310 7.62 33.38 -20.74
N TYR A 311 7.57 34.66 -20.37
CA TYR A 311 6.35 35.45 -20.51
C TYR A 311 5.82 35.44 -21.95
N GLU A 312 6.72 35.45 -22.95
CA GLU A 312 6.29 35.44 -24.34
C GLU A 312 5.64 34.12 -24.74
N LYS A 313 6.18 32.97 -24.29
CA LYS A 313 5.56 31.66 -24.52
C LYS A 313 4.13 31.63 -23.94
N ALA A 314 3.96 32.09 -22.69
CA ALA A 314 2.65 32.16 -22.03
C ALA A 314 1.68 33.15 -22.69
N ARG A 315 2.20 34.30 -23.13
CA ARG A 315 1.43 35.31 -23.88
C ARG A 315 0.87 34.72 -25.18
N LYS A 316 1.69 34.00 -25.94
CA LYS A 316 1.28 33.32 -27.18
C LYS A 316 0.18 32.30 -26.93
N ALA A 317 0.35 31.39 -25.97
CA ALA A 317 -0.67 30.44 -25.55
C ALA A 317 -1.99 31.14 -25.17
N THR A 318 -1.92 32.17 -24.33
CA THR A 318 -3.09 32.93 -23.87
C THR A 318 -3.87 33.55 -25.04
N LEU A 319 -3.17 34.13 -26.02
CA LEU A 319 -3.80 34.76 -27.17
C LEU A 319 -4.44 33.72 -28.09
N ALA A 320 -3.75 32.61 -28.37
CA ALA A 320 -4.29 31.51 -29.17
C ALA A 320 -5.57 30.91 -28.54
N VAL A 321 -5.58 30.66 -27.23
CA VAL A 321 -6.77 30.19 -26.51
C VAL A 321 -7.91 31.21 -26.59
N ARG A 322 -7.63 32.52 -26.43
CA ARG A 322 -8.64 33.58 -26.59
C ARG A 322 -9.21 33.67 -28.01
N ASP A 323 -8.42 33.32 -29.01
CA ASP A 323 -8.83 33.30 -30.42
C ASP A 323 -9.54 32.00 -30.82
N GLY A 324 -9.69 31.05 -29.89
CA GLY A 324 -10.54 29.86 -30.04
C GLY A 324 -9.79 28.52 -30.11
N ALA A 325 -8.47 28.52 -29.90
CA ALA A 325 -7.72 27.26 -29.82
C ALA A 325 -8.22 26.39 -28.66
N THR A 326 -8.33 25.09 -28.90
CA THR A 326 -8.70 24.11 -27.87
C THR A 326 -7.57 24.00 -26.85
N PHE A 327 -7.84 24.38 -25.61
CA PHE A 327 -6.88 24.32 -24.52
C PHE A 327 -6.79 22.89 -23.95
N LEU A 328 -5.60 22.30 -24.00
CA LEU A 328 -5.24 20.98 -23.49
C LEU A 328 -4.17 21.11 -22.41
N LEU A 329 -4.26 20.31 -21.35
CA LEU A 329 -3.29 20.28 -20.25
C LEU A 329 -2.66 18.88 -20.16
N ALA A 330 -1.34 18.80 -20.19
CA ALA A 330 -0.65 17.51 -20.14
C ALA A 330 -0.95 16.78 -18.83
N HIS A 331 -0.78 17.42 -17.67
CA HIS A 331 -1.09 16.81 -16.37
C HIS A 331 -1.52 17.85 -15.32
N PRO A 332 -2.26 17.44 -14.27
CA PRO A 332 -2.86 18.38 -13.31
C PRO A 332 -1.92 18.84 -12.20
N ASP A 333 -0.71 18.26 -12.08
CA ASP A 333 0.17 18.52 -10.93
C ASP A 333 0.50 20.00 -10.80
N THR A 334 0.22 20.58 -9.64
CA THR A 334 0.45 22.01 -9.40
C THR A 334 1.86 22.31 -8.94
N VAL A 335 2.53 21.33 -8.33
CA VAL A 335 3.89 21.45 -7.81
C VAL A 335 4.72 20.21 -8.12
N CYS A 336 5.98 20.44 -8.44
CA CYS A 336 6.99 19.41 -8.56
C CYS A 336 7.89 19.47 -7.31
N PRO A 337 8.09 18.37 -6.58
CA PRO A 337 9.11 18.29 -5.53
C PRO A 337 10.52 18.42 -6.14
N THR A 338 11.40 19.16 -5.48
CA THR A 338 12.83 19.25 -5.82
C THR A 338 13.67 19.33 -4.54
N ALA A 339 14.99 19.17 -4.64
CA ALA A 339 15.90 19.34 -3.51
C ALA A 339 15.82 20.72 -2.84
N ASP A 340 15.43 21.76 -3.59
CA ASP A 340 15.26 23.13 -3.08
C ASP A 340 13.83 23.42 -2.54
N GLY A 341 12.95 22.42 -2.57
CA GLY A 341 11.54 22.50 -2.18
C GLY A 341 10.58 22.36 -3.37
N PHE A 342 9.31 22.73 -3.15
CA PHE A 342 8.26 22.65 -4.18
C PHE A 342 8.38 23.80 -5.19
N VAL A 343 8.39 23.47 -6.48
CA VAL A 343 8.39 24.44 -7.59
C VAL A 343 7.10 24.33 -8.41
N PRO A 344 6.67 25.38 -9.13
CA PRO A 344 5.50 25.31 -10.00
C PRO A 344 5.64 24.25 -11.09
N ASP A 345 4.56 23.51 -11.35
CA ASP A 345 4.49 22.44 -12.36
C ASP A 345 3.36 22.74 -13.40
N CYS A 346 3.07 21.81 -14.30
CA CYS A 346 2.14 21.93 -15.42
C CYS A 346 0.79 22.51 -15.02
N GLY A 347 0.17 22.02 -13.95
CA GLY A 347 -1.09 22.52 -13.42
C GLY A 347 -1.03 23.99 -12.97
N ALA A 348 0.11 24.45 -12.41
CA ALA A 348 0.29 25.85 -12.05
C ALA A 348 0.48 26.75 -13.29
N ILE A 349 1.17 26.25 -14.33
CA ILE A 349 1.29 26.94 -15.62
C ILE A 349 -0.08 26.98 -16.32
N GLY A 350 -0.82 25.88 -16.32
CA GLY A 350 -2.18 25.78 -16.83
C GLY A 350 -3.14 26.76 -16.13
N ALA A 351 -3.06 26.86 -14.79
CA ALA A 351 -3.84 27.82 -14.02
C ALA A 351 -3.51 29.28 -14.40
N MET A 352 -2.27 29.60 -14.77
CA MET A 352 -1.91 30.92 -15.29
C MET A 352 -2.67 31.24 -16.58
N ILE A 353 -2.73 30.28 -17.51
CA ILE A 353 -3.45 30.42 -18.77
C ILE A 353 -4.96 30.51 -18.51
N GLU A 354 -5.53 29.60 -17.70
CA GLU A 354 -6.94 29.61 -17.34
C GLU A 354 -7.39 30.95 -16.76
N ARG A 355 -6.59 31.53 -15.84
CA ARG A 355 -6.90 32.84 -15.24
C ARG A 355 -6.75 34.00 -16.22
N ALA A 356 -5.88 33.86 -17.22
CA ALA A 356 -5.70 34.87 -18.24
C ALA A 356 -6.76 34.79 -19.35
N THR A 357 -7.43 33.66 -19.52
CA THR A 357 -8.41 33.42 -20.60
C THR A 357 -9.85 33.29 -20.11
N ASP A 358 -10.07 33.06 -18.82
CA ASP A 358 -11.33 32.61 -18.21
C ASP A 358 -11.85 31.29 -18.84
N GLN A 359 -10.93 30.44 -19.33
CA GLN A 359 -11.22 29.14 -19.95
C GLN A 359 -10.41 28.03 -19.28
N SER A 360 -11.10 27.03 -18.73
CA SER A 360 -10.48 25.83 -18.17
C SER A 360 -9.98 24.90 -19.30
N PRO A 361 -8.99 24.02 -19.02
CA PRO A 361 -8.59 23.00 -19.98
C PRO A 361 -9.80 22.17 -20.42
N SER A 362 -9.91 21.94 -21.72
CA SER A 362 -10.94 21.07 -22.29
C SER A 362 -10.71 19.61 -21.90
N ARG A 363 -9.45 19.21 -21.71
CA ARG A 363 -8.99 17.88 -21.28
C ARG A 363 -7.68 17.96 -20.49
N VAL A 364 -7.47 16.96 -19.65
CA VAL A 364 -6.27 16.78 -18.80
C VAL A 364 -5.86 15.31 -18.89
N PHE A 365 -4.63 15.00 -19.31
CA PHE A 365 -4.28 13.62 -19.70
C PHE A 365 -3.60 12.81 -18.61
N GLY A 366 -2.66 13.40 -17.87
CA GLY A 366 -1.89 12.71 -16.84
C GLY A 366 -2.73 12.20 -15.68
N LYS A 367 -2.12 11.36 -14.84
CA LYS A 367 -2.70 10.79 -13.62
C LYS A 367 -3.38 11.90 -12.79
N PRO A 368 -4.59 11.65 -12.26
CA PRO A 368 -5.30 10.37 -12.20
C PRO A 368 -6.14 10.01 -13.44
N ASN A 369 -6.06 10.75 -14.56
CA ASN A 369 -6.91 10.50 -15.72
C ASN A 369 -6.44 9.25 -16.49
N ALA A 370 -7.40 8.40 -16.84
CA ALA A 370 -7.16 7.14 -17.55
C ALA A 370 -6.57 7.34 -18.95
N GLU A 371 -6.83 8.50 -19.58
CA GLU A 371 -6.34 8.90 -20.91
C GLU A 371 -4.80 8.81 -21.04
N MET A 372 -4.06 8.84 -19.92
CA MET A 372 -2.61 8.60 -19.92
C MET A 372 -2.23 7.19 -20.39
N VAL A 373 -3.06 6.17 -20.14
CA VAL A 373 -2.72 4.75 -20.39
C VAL A 373 -3.76 4.01 -21.22
N GLU A 374 -4.96 4.55 -21.42
CA GLU A 374 -6.04 3.93 -22.21
C GLU A 374 -5.57 3.47 -23.60
N HIS A 375 -4.74 4.27 -24.27
CA HIS A 375 -4.20 3.91 -25.59
C HIS A 375 -3.35 2.63 -25.57
N VAL A 376 -2.66 2.34 -24.47
CA VAL A 376 -1.89 1.10 -24.29
C VAL A 376 -2.83 -0.06 -23.98
N LEU A 377 -3.80 0.14 -23.06
CA LEU A 377 -4.79 -0.88 -22.72
C LEU A 377 -5.57 -1.32 -23.97
N ASP A 378 -6.01 -0.37 -24.80
CA ASP A 378 -6.76 -0.64 -26.02
C ASP A 378 -5.91 -1.31 -27.11
N ALA A 379 -4.64 -0.91 -27.25
CA ALA A 379 -3.74 -1.45 -28.26
C ALA A 379 -3.35 -2.91 -27.98
N GLU A 380 -3.04 -3.22 -26.72
CA GLU A 380 -2.64 -4.56 -26.28
C GLU A 380 -3.85 -5.44 -25.94
N GLY A 381 -5.00 -4.83 -25.66
CA GLY A 381 -6.26 -5.51 -25.36
C GLY A 381 -6.34 -6.06 -23.94
N TYR A 382 -5.70 -5.38 -22.97
CA TYR A 382 -5.68 -5.79 -21.57
C TYR A 382 -7.08 -5.70 -20.93
N ASP A 383 -7.42 -6.68 -20.10
CA ASP A 383 -8.57 -6.56 -19.19
C ASP A 383 -8.15 -5.72 -17.97
N PRO A 384 -8.83 -4.60 -17.64
CA PRO A 384 -8.50 -3.82 -16.46
C PRO A 384 -8.44 -4.63 -15.16
N ALA A 385 -9.20 -5.72 -15.04
CA ALA A 385 -9.13 -6.61 -13.86
C ALA A 385 -7.76 -7.31 -13.72
N ASP A 386 -7.03 -7.51 -14.82
CA ASP A 386 -5.73 -8.16 -14.89
C ASP A 386 -4.57 -7.14 -14.98
N VAL A 387 -4.87 -5.86 -14.76
CA VAL A 387 -3.90 -4.77 -14.65
C VAL A 387 -3.65 -4.41 -13.18
N LEU A 388 -2.44 -3.93 -12.88
CA LEU A 388 -2.07 -3.37 -11.58
C LEU A 388 -1.36 -2.02 -11.74
N VAL A 389 -1.75 -1.02 -10.95
CA VAL A 389 -0.99 0.23 -10.80
C VAL A 389 -0.27 0.25 -9.45
N VAL A 390 1.02 0.59 -9.46
CA VAL A 390 1.86 0.71 -8.26
C VAL A 390 2.38 2.14 -8.18
N GLY A 391 2.13 2.82 -7.06
CA GLY A 391 2.60 4.19 -6.87
C GLY A 391 2.61 4.66 -5.43
N ASP A 392 3.06 5.89 -5.20
CA ASP A 392 3.26 6.49 -3.89
C ASP A 392 2.25 7.60 -3.57
N ARG A 393 1.30 7.88 -4.47
CA ARG A 393 0.30 8.95 -4.28
C ARG A 393 -1.13 8.45 -4.45
N LEU A 394 -1.99 8.80 -3.49
CA LEU A 394 -3.39 8.38 -3.50
C LEU A 394 -4.17 9.12 -4.58
N GLU A 395 -3.96 10.44 -4.68
CA GLU A 395 -4.71 11.34 -5.55
C GLU A 395 -4.36 11.19 -7.02
N THR A 396 -3.22 10.54 -7.34
CA THR A 396 -2.78 10.30 -8.72
C THR A 396 -2.75 8.80 -9.06
N ASP A 397 -2.00 7.98 -8.34
CA ASP A 397 -1.71 6.61 -8.77
C ASP A 397 -2.82 5.65 -8.38
N VAL A 398 -3.25 5.70 -7.12
CA VAL A 398 -4.37 4.89 -6.64
C VAL A 398 -5.68 5.35 -7.29
N ALA A 399 -5.87 6.66 -7.44
CA ALA A 399 -6.99 7.21 -8.17
C ALA A 399 -6.97 6.87 -9.68
N LEU A 400 -5.79 6.77 -10.32
CA LEU A 400 -5.69 6.25 -11.69
C LEU A 400 -6.22 4.81 -11.75
N ALA A 401 -5.77 3.96 -10.81
CA ALA A 401 -6.21 2.57 -10.77
C ALA A 401 -7.73 2.45 -10.59
N GLU A 402 -8.31 3.26 -9.70
CA GLU A 402 -9.75 3.34 -9.48
C GLU A 402 -10.48 3.78 -10.76
N ASN A 403 -9.97 4.79 -11.47
CA ASN A 403 -10.55 5.27 -12.72
C ASN A 403 -10.47 4.24 -13.85
N LEU A 404 -9.44 3.37 -13.86
CA LEU A 404 -9.30 2.25 -14.79
C LEU A 404 -10.18 1.05 -14.37
N GLY A 405 -10.52 0.93 -13.09
CA GLY A 405 -11.18 -0.23 -12.52
C GLY A 405 -10.23 -1.42 -12.29
N CYS A 406 -8.94 -1.14 -12.03
CA CYS A 406 -7.91 -2.14 -11.77
C CYS A 406 -7.43 -2.14 -10.31
N GLU A 407 -6.61 -3.12 -9.93
CA GLU A 407 -6.03 -3.16 -8.59
C GLU A 407 -4.91 -2.12 -8.42
N SER A 408 -4.64 -1.72 -7.18
CA SER A 408 -3.61 -0.72 -6.87
C SER A 408 -2.76 -1.09 -5.67
N VAL A 409 -1.46 -0.82 -5.74
CA VAL A 409 -0.55 -0.86 -4.58
C VAL A 409 -0.09 0.57 -4.28
N CYS A 410 -0.30 1.01 -3.03
CA CYS A 410 0.29 2.25 -2.51
C CYS A 410 1.56 1.93 -1.72
N VAL A 411 2.72 2.41 -2.18
CA VAL A 411 3.99 2.26 -1.46
C VAL A 411 4.26 3.45 -0.55
N LEU A 412 4.88 3.21 0.60
CA LEU A 412 5.16 4.23 1.62
C LEU A 412 6.58 4.82 1.54
N THR A 413 7.26 4.65 0.40
CA THR A 413 8.60 5.19 0.15
C THR A 413 8.60 6.65 -0.31
N GLY A 414 7.48 7.15 -0.82
CA GLY A 414 7.35 8.50 -1.37
C GLY A 414 6.42 9.41 -0.56
N ASP A 415 5.44 10.03 -1.23
CA ASP A 415 4.55 11.06 -0.66
C ASP A 415 3.51 10.49 0.30
N ALA A 416 2.95 9.31 0.00
CA ALA A 416 1.99 8.65 0.86
C ALA A 416 2.60 8.31 2.23
N THR A 417 1.85 8.65 3.27
CA THR A 417 2.17 8.25 4.64
C THR A 417 1.09 7.31 5.14
N ARG A 418 1.45 6.37 6.04
CA ARG A 418 0.49 5.42 6.63
C ARG A 418 -0.79 6.11 7.14
N SER A 419 -0.63 7.17 7.93
CA SER A 419 -1.77 7.93 8.46
C SER A 419 -2.53 8.74 7.41
N GLY A 420 -1.89 9.08 6.28
CA GLY A 420 -2.55 9.70 5.13
C GLY A 420 -3.49 8.72 4.46
N VAL A 421 -3.02 7.50 4.19
CA VAL A 421 -3.83 6.43 3.59
C VAL A 421 -5.02 6.06 4.48
N GLU A 422 -4.81 5.84 5.78
CA GLU A 422 -5.89 5.46 6.72
C GLU A 422 -7.00 6.51 6.89
N ARG A 423 -6.70 7.78 6.59
CA ARG A 423 -7.67 8.89 6.70
C ARG A 423 -8.28 9.28 5.36
N SER A 424 -7.83 8.66 4.28
CA SER A 424 -8.30 8.92 2.93
C SER A 424 -9.59 8.18 2.65
N ASP A 425 -10.45 8.78 1.84
CA ASP A 425 -11.59 8.08 1.24
C ASP A 425 -11.15 7.15 0.09
N ILE A 426 -9.93 7.36 -0.44
CA ILE A 426 -9.29 6.54 -1.48
C ILE A 426 -8.47 5.45 -0.78
N SER A 427 -8.82 4.19 -1.03
CA SER A 427 -8.17 3.02 -0.41
C SER A 427 -7.51 2.12 -1.47
N PRO A 428 -6.20 1.84 -1.36
CA PRO A 428 -5.55 0.92 -2.26
C PRO A 428 -5.88 -0.55 -1.94
N THR A 429 -5.74 -1.44 -2.92
CA THR A 429 -5.80 -2.91 -2.71
C THR A 429 -4.75 -3.40 -1.71
N LEU A 430 -3.56 -2.79 -1.73
CA LEU A 430 -2.48 -3.07 -0.79
C LEU A 430 -1.73 -1.80 -0.41
N ILE A 431 -1.43 -1.67 0.87
CA ILE A 431 -0.42 -0.73 1.38
C ILE A 431 0.88 -1.52 1.57
N ALA A 432 1.97 -1.06 0.96
CA ALA A 432 3.25 -1.74 1.05
C ALA A 432 4.33 -0.80 1.60
N PRO A 433 5.27 -1.28 2.44
CA PRO A 433 6.35 -0.44 2.94
C PRO A 433 7.27 0.05 1.82
N SER A 434 7.44 -0.74 0.75
CA SER A 434 8.17 -0.39 -0.46
C SER A 434 7.74 -1.27 -1.63
N VAL A 435 8.15 -0.90 -2.85
CA VAL A 435 7.92 -1.75 -4.03
C VAL A 435 8.61 -3.11 -3.90
N GLY A 436 9.78 -3.21 -3.26
CA GLY A 436 10.50 -4.48 -3.06
C GLY A 436 9.70 -5.48 -2.23
N ALA A 437 8.78 -5.00 -1.40
CA ALA A 437 7.87 -5.87 -0.69
C ALA A 437 6.93 -6.61 -1.65
N LEU A 438 6.78 -6.25 -2.93
CA LEU A 438 5.95 -7.01 -3.88
C LEU A 438 6.57 -8.36 -4.30
N THR A 439 7.84 -8.61 -3.99
CA THR A 439 8.52 -9.88 -4.29
C THR A 439 7.80 -11.12 -3.73
N ARG A 440 7.11 -10.99 -2.59
CA ARG A 440 6.30 -12.07 -1.95
C ARG A 440 5.03 -12.45 -2.72
N PHE A 441 4.61 -11.65 -3.71
CA PHE A 441 3.48 -11.98 -4.57
C PHE A 441 3.92 -12.50 -5.95
N LEU A 442 5.21 -12.71 -6.17
CA LEU A 442 5.72 -13.41 -7.36
C LEU A 442 5.84 -14.90 -7.06
N ASP A 443 5.57 -15.76 -8.06
CA ASP A 443 5.74 -17.20 -7.90
C ASP A 443 7.19 -17.56 -7.54
N VAL A 444 7.34 -18.25 -6.41
CA VAL A 444 8.62 -18.63 -5.79
C VAL A 444 9.41 -19.66 -6.63
N GLU A 445 8.81 -20.25 -7.68
CA GLU A 445 9.55 -21.17 -8.56
C GLU A 445 10.66 -20.46 -9.38
N ALA A 446 10.59 -19.14 -9.57
CA ALA A 446 11.64 -18.37 -10.25
C ALA A 446 12.74 -17.83 -9.29
N SER A 447 12.45 -17.69 -8.00
CA SER A 447 13.39 -17.10 -7.01
C SER A 447 14.29 -18.13 -6.32
N ALA A 448 13.90 -19.41 -6.28
CA ALA A 448 14.71 -20.48 -5.69
C ALA A 448 16.07 -20.67 -6.38
N GLU A 449 16.17 -20.41 -7.69
CA GLU A 449 17.45 -20.47 -8.42
C GLU A 449 18.39 -19.29 -8.08
N ALA A 450 17.85 -18.15 -7.65
CA ALA A 450 18.63 -16.98 -7.24
C ALA A 450 19.20 -17.13 -5.82
N GLU A 451 18.45 -17.72 -4.89
CA GLU A 451 18.92 -17.99 -3.52
C GLU A 451 19.98 -19.11 -3.46
N GLU A 452 19.85 -20.17 -4.27
CA GLU A 452 20.89 -21.21 -4.39
C GLU A 452 22.21 -20.66 -4.99
N SER A 453 22.14 -19.68 -5.89
CA SER A 453 23.31 -19.03 -6.48
C SER A 453 24.05 -18.11 -5.48
N ALA A 454 23.30 -17.38 -4.64
CA ALA A 454 23.86 -16.52 -3.61
C ALA A 454 24.53 -17.33 -2.47
N THR A 455 23.92 -18.44 -2.05
CA THR A 455 24.49 -19.34 -1.03
C THR A 455 25.69 -20.14 -1.56
N ALA A 456 25.70 -20.56 -2.83
CA ALA A 456 26.84 -21.26 -3.42
C ALA A 456 28.10 -20.37 -3.57
N THR A 457 27.93 -19.05 -3.69
CA THR A 457 29.03 -18.10 -3.84
C THR A 457 29.66 -17.74 -2.48
N ALA A 458 28.88 -17.74 -1.39
CA ALA A 458 29.37 -17.48 -0.03
C ALA A 458 30.24 -18.63 0.54
N VAL A 459 30.03 -19.88 0.11
CA VAL A 459 30.73 -21.06 0.66
C VAL A 459 32.14 -21.27 0.09
N LYS A 460 32.51 -20.61 -1.02
CA LYS A 460 33.85 -20.77 -1.65
C LYS A 460 34.89 -19.72 -1.26
N GLY A 461 34.55 -18.77 -0.38
CA GLY A 461 35.39 -17.61 -0.04
C GLY A 461 36.28 -17.75 1.20
N GLY A 462 36.41 -18.95 1.80
CA GLY A 462 37.17 -19.09 3.04
C GLY A 462 37.86 -20.43 3.17
N ASP A 463 39.01 -20.61 2.51
CA ASP A 463 40.05 -21.46 3.10
C ASP A 463 41.49 -21.16 2.63
N SER A 464 42.33 -20.87 3.65
CA SER A 464 43.76 -21.15 3.79
C SER A 464 44.84 -20.36 3.02
N PRO A 465 46.08 -20.24 3.55
CA PRO A 465 46.56 -20.29 4.94
C PRO A 465 47.28 -19.00 5.42
#